data_AF-A0A2P4YIE3-F1
#
_entry.id   AF-A0A2P4YIE3-F1
#
_cell.length_a   1.000
_cell.length_b   1.000
_cell.length_c   1.000
_cell.angle_alpha   90.00
_cell.angle_beta   90.00
_cell.angle_gamma   90.00
#
_symmetry.space_group_name_H-M   'P 1'
#
loop_
_entity.id
_entity.type
_entity.pdbx_description
1 polymer ?
#
loop_
_entity_poly.entity_id
_entity_poly.type
_entity_poly.pdbx_seq_one_letter_code
_entity_poly.pdbx_strand_id
1 'polypeptide(L)'
;MDEIALLQQQLAAVQQQEAALKLSDHNVVDLLLKLQQLGKLQVIHTRTGKQFLTPLQVQREIADYVTLHGGRLSLTELEKLIDVDRSHVERQTAVLCRGNRGHKDSYHVVNNGEELLTSWYLDGIMEDTDVLLQESGTTSIGDLAQQFGFAVDYMREVVRARLGSILKARERDNVLYTDTYVAAQKARVRGVFAAVTRPVFVPDVLRSFGFDEAVANEALTELMQTKVLMGTLRGREYVPYVFMAAQRESMYSFFQQNGYLEHARARELQVTRPYDFLKKRFPDAVPLQESVVSRDLQLQLEGAVEAAVNDATFVDVRLLLPSALQAGDVAMLLAMSPALEKAGHVSKAYQIAECYAVS
;
A
#
# COMPACT_ATOMS: atom_id res chain seq x y z
N MET A 1 67.76 44.27 33.75
CA MET A 1 67.76 43.81 35.16
C MET A 1 66.93 44.76 36.02
N ASP A 2 67.06 46.08 35.87
CA ASP A 2 66.31 47.07 36.68
C ASP A 2 64.80 47.13 36.41
N GLU A 3 64.36 46.83 35.19
CA GLU A 3 62.93 46.88 34.83
C GLU A 3 62.09 45.81 35.53
N ILE A 4 62.68 44.62 35.73
CA ILE A 4 62.05 43.51 36.46
C ILE A 4 61.98 43.85 37.95
N ALA A 5 63.01 44.50 38.50
CA ALA A 5 63.01 44.95 39.89
C ALA A 5 61.97 46.05 40.14
N LEU A 6 61.81 46.99 39.19
CA LEU A 6 60.79 48.03 39.25
C LEU A 6 59.37 47.44 39.21
N LEU A 7 59.13 46.48 38.30
CA LEU A 7 57.85 45.77 38.21
C LEU A 7 57.56 44.96 39.47
N GLN A 8 58.54 44.30 40.07
CA GLN A 8 58.39 43.60 41.34
C GLN A 8 58.06 44.56 42.49
N GLN A 9 58.68 45.73 42.53
CA GLN A 9 58.40 46.75 43.52
C GLN A 9 57.00 47.36 43.35
N GLN A 10 56.56 47.58 42.11
CA GLN A 10 55.18 48.01 41.80
C GLN A 10 54.16 46.94 42.21
N LEU A 11 54.44 45.67 41.95
CA LEU A 11 53.56 44.55 42.31
C LEU A 11 53.48 44.40 43.85
N ALA A 12 54.60 44.56 44.56
CA ALA A 12 54.63 44.59 46.02
C ALA A 12 53.85 45.78 46.59
N ALA A 13 53.94 46.97 45.98
CA ALA A 13 53.19 48.14 46.40
C ALA A 13 51.67 47.97 46.17
N VAL A 14 51.27 47.34 45.06
CA VAL A 14 49.86 47.00 44.77
C VAL A 14 49.34 45.92 45.74
N GLN A 15 50.18 44.95 46.13
CA GLN A 15 49.81 43.95 47.13
C GLN A 15 49.72 44.50 48.56
N GLN A 16 50.49 45.54 48.87
CA GLN A 16 50.47 46.24 50.17
C GLN A 16 49.38 47.32 50.27
N GLN A 17 48.74 47.70 49.18
CA GLN A 17 47.51 48.49 49.25
C GLN A 17 46.45 47.65 49.96
N GLU A 18 46.01 48.10 51.14
CA GLU A 18 44.80 47.58 51.78
C GLU A 18 43.65 47.74 50.80
N ALA A 19 43.23 46.62 50.21
CA ALA A 19 42.10 46.59 49.31
C ALA A 19 40.88 47.11 50.07
N ALA A 20 40.42 48.31 49.68
CA ALA A 20 39.23 48.94 50.21
C ALA A 20 38.08 47.93 50.20
N LEU A 21 37.66 47.50 51.40
CA LEU A 21 36.48 46.66 51.64
C LEU A 21 36.45 45.36 50.80
N LYS A 22 37.39 44.44 51.04
CA LYS A 22 37.18 43.04 50.65
C LYS A 22 36.04 42.45 51.48
N LEU A 23 34.91 42.18 50.84
CA LEU A 23 33.85 41.37 51.43
C LEU A 23 34.38 39.95 51.63
N SER A 24 34.23 39.40 52.84
CA SER A 24 34.48 37.99 53.08
C SER A 24 33.42 37.15 52.37
N ASP A 25 33.76 35.91 52.03
CA ASP A 25 32.82 34.99 51.35
C ASP A 25 31.49 34.86 52.12
N HIS A 26 31.56 34.82 53.45
CA HIS A 26 30.38 34.80 54.32
C HIS A 26 29.50 36.05 54.15
N ASN A 27 30.12 37.24 54.14
CA ASN A 27 29.39 38.49 53.93
C ASN A 27 28.77 38.55 52.52
N VAL A 28 29.42 37.98 51.51
CA VAL A 28 28.87 37.90 50.15
C VAL A 28 27.65 36.99 50.11
N VAL A 29 27.71 35.81 50.76
CA VAL A 29 26.57 34.89 50.86
C VAL A 29 25.38 35.56 51.57
N ASP A 30 25.62 36.24 52.69
CA ASP A 30 24.56 36.93 53.44
C ASP A 30 23.92 38.07 52.63
N LEU A 31 24.73 38.82 51.88
CA LEU A 31 24.24 39.85 50.96
C LEU A 31 23.39 39.24 49.83
N LEU A 32 23.82 38.12 49.24
CA LEU A 32 23.06 37.41 48.20
C LEU A 32 21.71 36.93 48.73
N LEU A 33 21.69 36.29 49.90
CA LEU A 33 20.47 35.84 50.56
C LEU A 33 19.55 37.02 50.88
N LYS A 34 20.10 38.16 51.32
CA LYS A 34 19.30 39.37 51.60
C LYS A 34 18.71 39.98 50.33
N LEU A 35 19.48 40.02 49.23
CA LEU A 35 18.98 40.49 47.94
C LEU A 35 17.88 39.58 47.38
N GLN A 36 18.00 38.27 47.60
CA GLN A 36 16.98 37.29 47.25
C GLN A 36 15.70 37.47 48.08
N GLN A 37 15.81 37.66 49.40
CA GLN A 37 14.66 37.96 50.28
C GLN A 37 13.94 39.24 49.87
N LEU A 38 14.69 40.27 49.44
CA LEU A 38 14.15 41.53 48.95
C LEU A 38 13.56 41.44 47.52
N GLY A 39 13.61 40.27 46.89
CA GLY A 39 13.13 40.06 45.52
C GLY A 39 13.96 40.76 44.44
N LYS A 40 15.14 41.29 44.80
CA LYS A 40 16.02 42.04 43.88
C LYS A 40 16.91 41.13 43.05
N LEU A 41 17.09 39.88 43.47
CA LEU A 41 17.93 38.90 42.79
C LEU A 41 17.26 37.52 42.79
N GLN A 42 17.24 36.86 41.63
CA GLN A 42 16.82 35.47 41.49
C GLN A 42 18.04 34.61 41.22
N VAL A 43 18.43 33.81 42.20
CA VAL A 43 19.55 32.87 42.14
C VAL A 43 19.10 31.50 42.60
N ILE A 44 19.74 30.48 42.04
CA ILE A 44 19.54 29.07 42.29
C ILE A 44 20.84 28.56 42.92
N HIS A 45 20.74 27.79 44.00
CA HIS A 45 21.91 27.18 44.60
C HIS A 45 22.18 25.81 43.97
N THR A 46 23.45 25.48 43.82
CA THR A 46 23.83 24.10 43.50
C THR A 46 23.52 23.17 44.68
N ARG A 47 23.37 21.87 44.44
CA ARG A 47 23.10 20.87 45.51
C ARG A 47 24.24 20.82 46.52
N THR A 48 25.46 21.10 46.06
CA THR A 48 26.64 21.24 46.93
C THR A 48 26.68 22.54 47.75
N GLY A 49 25.81 23.52 47.44
CA GLY A 49 25.77 24.83 48.09
C GLY A 49 26.96 25.72 47.78
N LYS A 50 27.87 25.30 46.89
CA LYS A 50 29.13 25.99 46.60
C LYS A 50 28.99 27.12 45.60
N GLN A 51 27.95 27.10 44.77
CA GLN A 51 27.76 28.06 43.70
C GLN A 51 26.32 28.57 43.66
N PHE A 52 26.20 29.81 43.19
CA PHE A 52 24.93 30.45 42.87
C PHE A 52 24.84 30.62 41.36
N LEU A 53 23.80 30.06 40.76
CA LEU A 53 23.53 30.13 39.34
C LEU A 53 22.31 31.02 39.10
N THR A 54 22.34 31.83 38.05
CA THR A 54 21.14 32.53 37.61
C THR A 54 20.27 31.59 36.77
N PRO A 55 18.94 31.78 36.70
CA PRO A 55 18.09 30.98 35.81
C PRO A 55 18.57 30.99 34.35
N LEU A 56 19.07 32.13 33.88
CA LEU A 56 19.63 32.28 32.53
C LEU A 56 20.92 31.47 32.34
N GLN A 57 21.77 31.38 33.37
CA GLN A 57 22.97 30.55 33.33
C GLN A 57 22.62 29.06 33.26
N VAL A 58 21.66 28.61 34.09
CA VAL A 58 21.15 27.22 34.03
C VAL A 58 20.58 26.93 32.64
N GLN A 59 19.84 27.87 32.06
CA GLN A 59 19.31 27.73 30.71
C GLN A 59 20.41 27.57 29.64
N ARG A 60 21.50 28.35 29.73
CA ARG A 60 22.66 28.23 28.83
C ARG A 60 23.36 26.90 29.00
N GLU A 61 23.62 26.50 30.25
CA GLU A 61 24.28 25.22 30.54
C GLU A 61 23.45 24.03 30.02
N ILE A 62 22.12 24.06 30.16
CA ILE A 62 21.24 23.05 29.55
C ILE A 62 21.47 22.97 28.03
N ALA A 63 21.45 24.11 27.33
CA ALA A 63 21.63 24.16 25.89
C ALA A 63 23.03 23.63 25.48
N ASP A 64 24.08 24.04 26.19
CA ASP A 64 25.46 23.63 25.92
C ASP A 64 25.66 22.14 26.17
N TYR A 65 25.17 21.61 27.30
CA TYR A 65 25.28 20.19 27.62
C TYR A 65 24.49 19.30 26.65
N VAL A 66 23.27 19.70 26.27
CA VAL A 66 22.48 18.96 25.27
C VAL A 66 23.21 18.93 23.93
N THR A 67 23.77 20.07 23.51
CA THR A 67 24.51 20.17 22.24
C THR A 67 25.78 19.31 22.28
N LEU A 68 26.53 19.35 23.38
CA LEU A 68 27.74 18.55 23.59
C LEU A 68 27.47 17.04 23.56
N HIS A 69 26.30 16.61 24.03
CA HIS A 69 25.87 15.21 24.04
C HIS A 69 25.08 14.78 22.79
N GLY A 70 25.18 15.54 21.69
CA GLY A 70 24.59 15.12 20.42
C GLY A 70 23.08 15.36 20.29
N GLY A 71 22.52 16.27 21.09
CA GLY A 71 21.16 16.79 20.89
C GLY A 71 20.05 16.03 21.61
N ARG A 72 20.36 14.93 22.30
CA ARG A 72 19.44 14.17 23.18
C ARG A 72 20.10 13.93 24.53
N LEU A 73 19.43 14.32 25.62
CA LEU A 73 19.96 14.13 26.97
C LEU A 73 18.84 13.96 28.00
N SER A 74 19.05 13.08 28.98
CA SER A 74 18.08 12.90 30.07
C SER A 74 18.14 14.07 31.06
N LEU A 75 16.99 14.42 31.64
CA LEU A 75 16.91 15.43 32.70
C LEU A 75 17.69 15.02 33.94
N THR A 76 17.74 13.71 34.23
CA THR A 76 18.52 13.16 35.34
C THR A 76 20.03 13.32 35.15
N GLU A 77 20.53 13.31 33.91
CA GLU A 77 21.93 13.60 33.62
C GLU A 77 22.19 15.11 33.69
N LEU A 78 21.28 15.93 33.15
CA LEU A 78 21.35 17.40 33.27
C LEU A 78 21.43 17.85 34.74
N GLU A 79 20.62 17.26 35.62
CA GLU A 79 20.68 17.49 37.07
C GLU A 79 22.07 17.25 37.66
N LYS A 80 22.76 16.19 37.21
CA LYS A 80 24.09 15.82 37.70
C LYS A 80 25.18 16.70 37.11
N LEU A 81 25.08 17.04 35.83
CA LEU A 81 26.06 17.86 35.12
C LEU A 81 26.05 19.32 35.61
N ILE A 82 24.85 19.88 35.83
CA ILE A 82 24.65 21.26 36.29
C ILE A 82 24.73 21.36 37.83
N ASP A 83 24.61 20.23 38.55
CA ASP A 83 24.56 20.17 40.02
C ASP A 83 23.38 20.96 40.61
N VAL A 84 22.20 20.88 39.99
CA VAL A 84 20.99 21.64 40.38
C VAL A 84 19.80 20.71 40.61
N ASP A 85 18.86 21.10 41.47
CA ASP A 85 17.62 20.36 41.72
C ASP A 85 16.75 20.22 40.45
N ARG A 86 16.05 19.09 40.33
CA ARG A 86 15.19 18.76 39.19
C ARG A 86 14.16 19.84 38.86
N SER A 87 13.56 20.45 39.89
CA SER A 87 12.51 21.47 39.70
C SER A 87 13.00 22.71 38.96
N HIS A 88 14.28 23.06 39.09
CA HIS A 88 14.88 24.18 38.37
C HIS A 88 15.22 23.80 36.93
N VAL A 89 15.73 22.59 36.70
CA VAL A 89 16.01 22.07 35.36
C VAL A 89 14.72 21.98 34.55
N GLU A 90 13.67 21.34 35.08
CA GLU A 90 12.35 21.22 34.44
C GLU A 90 11.73 22.59 34.10
N ARG A 91 11.88 23.57 34.99
CA ARG A 91 11.40 24.93 34.75
C ARG A 91 12.14 25.58 33.59
N GLN A 92 13.47 25.47 33.54
CA GLN A 92 14.25 26.09 32.47
C GLN A 92 14.12 25.36 31.14
N THR A 93 13.97 24.02 31.13
CA THR A 93 13.68 23.27 29.90
C THR A 93 12.30 23.66 29.34
N ALA A 94 11.29 23.81 30.18
CA ALA A 94 9.98 24.28 29.75
C ALA A 94 10.04 25.70 29.14
N VAL A 95 10.91 26.57 29.66
CA VAL A 95 11.15 27.91 29.08
C VAL A 95 11.86 27.80 27.73
N LEU A 96 12.88 26.96 27.59
CA LEU A 96 13.58 26.71 26.31
C LEU A 96 12.63 26.21 25.22
N CYS A 97 11.76 25.25 25.55
CA CYS A 97 10.76 24.72 24.62
C CYS A 97 9.71 25.75 24.19
N ARG A 98 9.47 26.79 25.00
CA ARG A 98 8.53 27.88 24.66
C ARG A 98 9.21 28.99 23.87
N GLY A 99 10.44 29.37 24.25
CA GLY A 99 11.16 30.51 23.69
C GLY A 99 11.61 30.32 22.24
N ASN A 100 11.91 29.08 21.83
CA ASN A 100 12.49 28.79 20.52
C ASN A 100 11.52 28.09 19.54
N ARG A 101 10.19 28.18 19.74
CA ARG A 101 9.23 27.50 18.84
C ARG A 101 9.42 27.96 17.39
N GLY A 102 9.72 27.02 16.49
CA GLY A 102 9.86 27.26 15.04
C GLY A 102 11.28 27.59 14.56
N HIS A 103 12.28 27.66 15.47
CA HIS A 103 13.68 27.76 15.08
C HIS A 103 14.36 26.39 14.97
N LYS A 104 15.44 26.31 14.19
CA LYS A 104 16.27 25.10 14.03
C LYS A 104 16.85 24.60 15.37
N ASP A 105 17.05 25.53 16.31
CA ASP A 105 17.50 25.26 17.68
C ASP A 105 16.33 25.17 18.66
N SER A 106 15.19 24.65 18.20
CA SER A 106 14.04 24.37 19.06
C SER A 106 14.26 23.08 19.85
N TYR A 107 13.64 23.04 21.03
CA TYR A 107 13.77 21.95 21.97
C TYR A 107 12.43 21.24 22.17
N HIS A 108 12.46 19.93 22.34
CA HIS A 108 11.31 19.07 22.56
C HIS A 108 11.54 18.21 23.80
N VAL A 109 10.51 18.08 24.63
CA VAL A 109 10.54 17.22 25.82
C VAL A 109 9.69 15.98 25.52
N VAL A 110 10.25 14.80 25.75
CA VAL A 110 9.61 13.51 25.44
C VAL A 110 9.68 12.55 26.61
N ASN A 111 9.14 11.33 26.43
CA ASN A 111 9.15 10.26 27.43
C ASN A 111 8.60 10.74 28.78
N ASN A 112 7.41 11.33 28.75
CA ASN A 112 6.72 11.90 29.92
C ASN A 112 7.51 12.97 30.69
N GLY A 113 8.42 13.68 30.02
CA GLY A 113 9.19 14.72 30.69
C GLY A 113 10.47 14.19 31.32
N GLU A 114 11.10 13.18 30.73
CA GLU A 114 12.39 12.64 31.19
C GLU A 114 13.55 12.99 30.28
N GLU A 115 13.30 13.27 28.99
CA GLU A 115 14.33 13.55 28.01
C GLU A 115 14.10 14.86 27.28
N LEU A 116 15.20 15.56 27.00
CA LEU A 116 15.25 16.77 26.21
C LEU A 116 15.95 16.47 24.88
N LEU A 117 15.31 16.89 23.79
CA LEU A 117 15.75 16.71 22.41
C LEU A 117 15.86 18.06 21.72
N THR A 118 16.75 18.16 20.75
CA THR A 118 16.78 19.28 19.80
C THR A 118 16.06 18.93 18.50
N SER A 119 15.54 19.92 17.79
CA SER A 119 14.92 19.69 16.48
C SER A 119 15.95 19.18 15.46
N TRP A 120 17.19 19.68 15.50
CA TRP A 120 18.24 19.21 14.59
C TRP A 120 18.61 17.74 14.81
N TYR A 121 18.47 17.21 16.02
CA TYR A 121 18.64 15.77 16.28
C TYR A 121 17.57 14.96 15.57
N LEU A 122 16.31 15.41 15.64
CA LEU A 122 15.20 14.79 14.92
C LEU A 122 15.34 14.93 13.39
N ASP A 123 15.88 16.05 12.92
CA ASP A 123 16.21 16.25 11.51
C ASP A 123 17.26 15.22 11.07
N GLY A 124 18.33 15.04 11.84
CA GLY A 124 19.37 14.04 11.58
C GLY A 124 18.83 12.61 11.55
N ILE A 125 17.95 12.24 12.49
CA ILE A 125 17.25 10.94 12.45
C ILE A 125 16.48 10.78 11.14
N MET A 126 15.77 11.80 10.68
CA MET A 126 15.01 11.72 9.42
C MET A 126 15.90 11.71 8.19
N GLU A 127 17.06 12.39 8.20
CA GLU A 127 18.05 12.31 7.13
C GLU A 127 18.61 10.88 7.01
N ASP A 128 19.02 10.28 8.12
CA ASP A 128 19.50 8.89 8.15
C ASP A 128 18.39 7.91 7.74
N THR A 129 17.16 8.17 8.20
CA THR A 129 15.99 7.39 7.82
C THR A 129 15.71 7.49 6.32
N ASP A 130 15.83 8.68 5.71
CA ASP A 130 15.62 8.84 4.26
C ASP A 130 16.65 8.02 3.48
N VAL A 131 17.93 8.06 3.86
CA VAL A 131 18.99 7.26 3.20
C VAL A 131 18.65 5.77 3.24
N LEU A 132 18.36 5.23 4.43
CA LEU A 132 18.01 3.81 4.60
C LEU A 132 16.70 3.45 3.90
N LEU A 133 15.74 4.36 3.85
CA LEU A 133 14.47 4.18 3.17
C LEU A 133 14.63 4.20 1.64
N GLN A 134 15.54 5.02 1.09
CA GLN A 134 15.86 4.98 -0.34
C GLN A 134 16.51 3.66 -0.75
N GLU A 135 17.28 3.03 0.14
CA GLU A 135 17.89 1.71 -0.10
C GLU A 135 16.89 0.55 0.04
N SER A 136 16.10 0.54 1.12
CA SER A 136 15.15 -0.54 1.43
C SER A 136 13.82 -0.43 0.68
N GLY A 137 13.42 0.78 0.31
CA GLY A 137 12.17 1.11 -0.37
C GLY A 137 10.95 1.29 0.55
N THR A 138 10.91 0.61 1.71
CA THR A 138 9.81 0.69 2.67
C THR A 138 10.27 0.58 4.12
N THR A 139 9.63 1.29 5.04
CA THR A 139 9.83 1.12 6.48
C THR A 139 8.56 1.43 7.29
N SER A 140 8.38 0.81 8.46
CA SER A 140 7.26 1.09 9.35
C SER A 140 7.60 2.20 10.35
N ILE A 141 6.63 3.08 10.63
CA ILE A 141 6.75 4.08 11.71
C ILE A 141 6.94 3.38 13.07
N GLY A 142 6.36 2.19 13.25
CA GLY A 142 6.55 1.39 14.45
C GLY A 142 8.01 0.93 14.64
N ASP A 143 8.65 0.50 13.55
CA ASP A 143 10.05 0.06 13.59
C ASP A 143 10.99 1.23 13.89
N LEU A 144 10.73 2.41 13.29
CA LEU A 144 11.46 3.64 13.60
C LEU A 144 11.28 4.04 15.07
N ALA A 145 10.05 4.00 15.58
CA ALA A 145 9.76 4.34 16.98
C ALA A 145 10.52 3.41 17.94
N GLN A 146 10.54 2.11 17.65
CA GLN A 146 11.30 1.13 18.43
C GLN A 146 12.81 1.37 18.34
N GLN A 147 13.34 1.60 17.14
CA GLN A 147 14.77 1.81 16.89
C GLN A 147 15.31 3.02 17.67
N PHE A 148 14.56 4.12 17.70
CA PHE A 148 14.99 5.36 18.35
C PHE A 148 14.44 5.53 19.77
N GLY A 149 13.67 4.57 20.29
CA GLY A 149 13.17 4.58 21.67
C GLY A 149 12.14 5.68 21.92
N PHE A 150 11.18 5.83 21.00
CA PHE A 150 10.07 6.78 21.10
C PHE A 150 8.72 6.07 21.11
N ALA A 151 7.70 6.75 21.63
CA ALA A 151 6.32 6.33 21.43
C ALA A 151 5.94 6.41 19.94
N VAL A 152 5.18 5.45 19.43
CA VAL A 152 4.78 5.38 18.01
C VAL A 152 4.04 6.65 17.57
N ASP A 153 3.16 7.16 18.42
CA ASP A 153 2.40 8.38 18.13
C ASP A 153 3.31 9.61 18.01
N TYR A 154 4.32 9.72 18.86
CA TYR A 154 5.30 10.80 18.79
C TYR A 154 6.18 10.69 17.53
N MET A 155 6.68 9.48 17.22
CA MET A 155 7.44 9.26 15.99
C MET A 155 6.61 9.59 14.75
N ARG A 156 5.31 9.28 14.76
CA ARG A 156 4.40 9.66 13.68
C ARG A 156 4.33 11.17 13.50
N GLU A 157 4.24 11.95 14.57
CA GLU A 157 4.28 13.41 14.51
C GLU A 157 5.61 13.93 13.95
N VAL A 158 6.73 13.37 14.41
CA VAL A 158 8.09 13.72 13.93
C VAL A 158 8.23 13.47 12.43
N VAL A 159 7.79 12.30 11.96
CA VAL A 159 7.80 11.89 10.54
C VAL A 159 6.93 12.83 9.72
N ARG A 160 5.67 13.07 10.14
CA ARG A 160 4.74 13.92 9.38
C ARG A 160 5.20 15.37 9.26
N ALA A 161 5.86 15.91 10.28
CA ALA A 161 6.42 17.25 10.24
C ALA A 161 7.54 17.41 9.20
N ARG A 162 8.19 16.30 8.80
CA ARG A 162 9.36 16.26 7.91
C ARG A 162 9.12 15.52 6.60
N LEU A 163 7.90 15.03 6.40
CA LEU A 163 7.47 14.32 5.20
C LEU A 163 7.47 15.28 4.01
N GLY A 164 8.12 14.90 2.92
CA GLY A 164 8.22 15.69 1.69
C GLY A 164 9.28 16.79 1.73
N SER A 165 9.91 17.06 2.88
CA SER A 165 11.05 17.98 2.99
C SER A 165 12.36 17.20 3.13
N ILE A 166 12.65 16.72 4.34
CA ILE A 166 13.82 15.90 4.65
C ILE A 166 13.57 14.45 4.20
N LEU A 167 12.40 13.92 4.56
CA LEU A 167 12.03 12.54 4.30
C LEU A 167 11.19 12.44 3.02
N LYS A 168 11.78 11.92 1.94
CA LYS A 168 11.14 11.81 0.61
C LYS A 168 10.36 10.50 0.50
N ALA A 169 9.23 10.45 1.18
CA ALA A 169 8.39 9.27 1.26
C ALA A 169 6.89 9.60 1.23
N ARG A 170 6.07 8.58 1.00
CA ARG A 170 4.62 8.61 1.19
C ARG A 170 4.23 7.70 2.34
N GLU A 171 3.39 8.20 3.24
CA GLU A 171 2.82 7.43 4.35
C GLU A 171 1.51 6.76 3.92
N ARG A 172 1.37 5.46 4.20
CA ARG A 172 0.11 4.70 4.12
C ARG A 172 0.05 3.68 5.25
N ASP A 173 -1.01 3.73 6.05
CA ASP A 173 -1.26 2.78 7.14
C ASP A 173 -0.04 2.57 8.09
N ASN A 174 0.63 3.67 8.46
CA ASN A 174 1.88 3.69 9.26
C ASN A 174 3.12 3.08 8.59
N VAL A 175 3.08 2.83 7.28
CA VAL A 175 4.24 2.41 6.48
C VAL A 175 4.63 3.53 5.53
N LEU A 176 5.92 3.79 5.45
CA LEU A 176 6.54 4.75 4.56
C LEU A 176 7.04 4.03 3.32
N TYR A 177 6.75 4.60 2.16
CA TYR A 177 7.15 4.08 0.85
C TYR A 177 7.89 5.14 0.06
N THR A 178 8.92 4.75 -0.67
CA THR A 178 9.53 5.62 -1.68
C THR A 178 8.75 5.56 -2.99
N ASP A 179 8.78 6.67 -3.74
CA ASP A 179 8.15 6.73 -5.06
C ASP A 179 8.77 5.72 -6.03
N THR A 180 10.08 5.47 -5.91
CA THR A 180 10.82 4.48 -6.69
C THR A 180 10.35 3.06 -6.38
N TYR A 181 10.15 2.72 -5.11
CA TYR A 181 9.62 1.43 -4.70
C TYR A 181 8.21 1.19 -5.24
N VAL A 182 7.30 2.17 -5.06
CA VAL A 182 5.92 2.05 -5.55
C VAL A 182 5.89 1.92 -7.08
N ALA A 183 6.69 2.70 -7.79
CA ALA A 183 6.80 2.61 -9.25
C ALA A 183 7.35 1.25 -9.71
N ALA A 184 8.36 0.72 -9.01
CA ALA A 184 8.93 -0.59 -9.30
C ALA A 184 7.90 -1.71 -9.06
N GLN A 185 7.18 -1.68 -7.93
CA GLN A 185 6.11 -2.65 -7.65
C GLN A 185 5.01 -2.59 -8.71
N LYS A 186 4.55 -1.39 -9.08
CA LYS A 186 3.56 -1.20 -10.15
C LYS A 186 4.05 -1.75 -11.50
N ALA A 187 5.32 -1.52 -11.86
CA ALA A 187 5.90 -2.05 -13.09
C ALA A 187 5.96 -3.59 -13.09
N ARG A 188 6.31 -4.19 -11.94
CA ARG A 188 6.31 -5.65 -11.76
C ARG A 188 4.91 -6.23 -11.84
N VAL A 189 3.93 -5.63 -11.15
CA VAL A 189 2.51 -6.02 -11.22
C VAL A 189 2.01 -5.97 -12.67
N ARG A 190 2.31 -4.88 -13.40
CA ARG A 190 2.01 -4.79 -14.83
C ARG A 190 2.62 -5.93 -15.61
N GLY A 191 3.91 -6.22 -15.41
CA GLY A 191 4.61 -7.29 -16.12
C GLY A 191 3.99 -8.67 -15.89
N VAL A 192 3.68 -8.99 -14.63
CA VAL A 192 3.08 -10.27 -14.25
C VAL A 192 1.68 -10.40 -14.84
N PHE A 193 0.78 -9.45 -14.56
CA PHE A 193 -0.61 -9.55 -14.99
C PHE A 193 -0.82 -9.37 -16.50
N ALA A 194 0.13 -8.74 -17.21
CA ALA A 194 0.12 -8.71 -18.68
C ALA A 194 0.46 -10.07 -19.30
N ALA A 195 1.24 -10.91 -18.62
CA ALA A 195 1.61 -12.25 -19.08
C ALA A 195 0.54 -13.31 -18.76
N VAL A 196 -0.42 -12.99 -17.89
CA VAL A 196 -1.49 -13.93 -17.51
C VAL A 196 -2.48 -14.11 -18.66
N THR A 197 -2.63 -15.35 -19.12
CA THR A 197 -3.52 -15.73 -20.25
C THR A 197 -4.72 -16.57 -19.84
N ARG A 198 -4.86 -16.86 -18.54
CA ARG A 198 -5.96 -17.63 -17.95
C ARG A 198 -6.42 -16.97 -16.65
N PRO A 199 -7.64 -17.24 -16.16
CA PRO A 199 -8.07 -16.75 -14.85
C PRO A 199 -7.08 -17.15 -13.74
N VAL A 200 -6.74 -16.21 -12.86
CA VAL A 200 -5.82 -16.44 -11.73
C VAL A 200 -6.37 -15.84 -10.45
N PHE A 201 -6.14 -16.52 -9.33
CA PHE A 201 -6.42 -15.97 -8.01
C PHE A 201 -5.33 -14.97 -7.63
N VAL A 202 -5.70 -13.68 -7.52
CA VAL A 202 -4.76 -12.58 -7.30
C VAL A 202 -3.86 -12.81 -6.09
N PRO A 203 -4.37 -13.21 -4.89
CA PRO A 203 -3.51 -13.41 -3.71
C PRO A 203 -2.39 -14.44 -3.90
N ASP A 204 -2.62 -15.50 -4.68
CA ASP A 204 -1.59 -16.52 -4.92
C ASP A 204 -0.47 -15.99 -5.82
N VAL A 205 -0.84 -15.16 -6.80
CA VAL A 205 0.13 -14.43 -7.63
C VAL A 205 0.91 -13.44 -6.75
N LEU A 206 0.23 -12.67 -5.90
CA LEU A 206 0.91 -11.71 -5.04
C LEU A 206 1.92 -12.36 -4.10
N ARG A 207 1.55 -13.48 -3.48
CA ARG A 207 2.44 -14.26 -2.61
C ARG A 207 3.63 -14.85 -3.36
N SER A 208 3.40 -15.43 -4.54
CA SER A 208 4.47 -16.10 -5.29
C SER A 208 5.55 -15.14 -5.81
N PHE A 209 5.18 -13.89 -6.08
CA PHE A 209 6.11 -12.85 -6.50
C PHE A 209 6.59 -11.93 -5.37
N GLY A 210 6.17 -12.18 -4.11
CA GLY A 210 6.57 -11.38 -2.96
C GLY A 210 6.14 -9.91 -3.07
N PHE A 211 4.91 -9.69 -3.53
CA PHE A 211 4.32 -8.35 -3.61
C PHE A 211 3.75 -7.92 -2.25
N ASP A 212 3.92 -6.64 -1.93
CA ASP A 212 3.08 -6.01 -0.92
C ASP A 212 1.64 -5.98 -1.41
N GLU A 213 0.72 -6.55 -0.63
CA GLU A 213 -0.65 -6.79 -1.05
C GLU A 213 -1.44 -5.47 -1.23
N ALA A 214 -1.21 -4.48 -0.36
CA ALA A 214 -1.90 -3.20 -0.45
C ALA A 214 -1.46 -2.42 -1.70
N VAL A 215 -0.14 -2.28 -1.88
CA VAL A 215 0.44 -1.58 -3.03
C VAL A 215 0.09 -2.26 -4.34
N ALA A 216 0.13 -3.60 -4.38
CA ALA A 216 -0.15 -4.34 -5.60
C ALA A 216 -1.64 -4.32 -6.00
N ASN A 217 -2.56 -4.39 -5.04
CA ASN A 217 -4.00 -4.32 -5.34
C ASN A 217 -4.39 -2.94 -5.89
N GLU A 218 -3.84 -1.86 -5.33
CA GLU A 218 -4.06 -0.51 -5.85
C GLU A 218 -3.46 -0.37 -7.25
N ALA A 219 -2.22 -0.82 -7.45
CA ALA A 219 -1.57 -0.80 -8.75
C ALA A 219 -2.36 -1.59 -9.81
N LEU A 220 -2.84 -2.79 -9.46
CA LEU A 220 -3.67 -3.61 -10.34
C LEU A 220 -4.97 -2.89 -10.71
N THR A 221 -5.66 -2.30 -9.73
CA THR A 221 -6.89 -1.54 -9.94
C THR A 221 -6.66 -0.34 -10.87
N GLU A 222 -5.61 0.44 -10.62
CA GLU A 222 -5.26 1.60 -11.43
C GLU A 222 -4.90 1.20 -12.87
N LEU A 223 -4.10 0.14 -13.04
CA LEU A 223 -3.69 -0.36 -14.36
C LEU A 223 -4.88 -0.89 -15.18
N MET A 224 -5.89 -1.45 -14.52
CA MET A 224 -7.14 -1.87 -15.16
C MET A 224 -8.01 -0.67 -15.53
N GLN A 225 -8.17 0.31 -14.63
CA GLN A 225 -8.93 1.53 -14.90
C GLN A 225 -8.34 2.34 -16.06
N THR A 226 -7.02 2.42 -16.14
CA THR A 226 -6.28 3.07 -17.24
C THR A 226 -6.19 2.23 -18.51
N LYS A 227 -6.78 1.02 -18.52
CA LYS A 227 -6.78 0.07 -19.65
C LYS A 227 -5.38 -0.35 -20.10
N VAL A 228 -4.38 -0.23 -19.23
CA VAL A 228 -3.05 -0.80 -19.46
C VAL A 228 -3.10 -2.32 -19.32
N LEU A 229 -3.88 -2.82 -18.35
CA LEU A 229 -4.21 -4.23 -18.21
C LEU A 229 -5.62 -4.50 -18.73
N MET A 230 -5.71 -5.36 -19.74
CA MET A 230 -6.96 -5.74 -20.39
C MET A 230 -7.52 -6.99 -19.72
N GLY A 231 -8.29 -6.77 -18.65
CA GLY A 231 -8.89 -7.83 -17.85
C GLY A 231 -10.04 -7.30 -16.98
N THR A 232 -10.69 -8.21 -16.26
CA THR A 232 -11.72 -7.90 -15.26
C THR A 232 -11.45 -8.66 -13.97
N LEU A 233 -11.88 -8.10 -12.84
CA LEU A 233 -11.80 -8.73 -11.53
C LEU A 233 -13.17 -9.31 -11.16
N ARG A 234 -13.19 -10.59 -10.82
CA ARG A 234 -14.34 -11.30 -10.27
C ARG A 234 -14.04 -11.63 -8.81
N GLY A 235 -14.44 -10.74 -7.91
CA GLY A 235 -13.96 -10.79 -6.53
C GLY A 235 -12.44 -10.61 -6.49
N ARG A 236 -11.71 -11.67 -6.12
CA ARG A 236 -10.23 -11.69 -6.09
C ARG A 236 -9.60 -12.52 -7.22
N GLU A 237 -10.39 -12.90 -8.23
CA GLU A 237 -9.90 -13.58 -9.43
C GLU A 237 -9.73 -12.57 -10.56
N TYR A 238 -8.55 -12.52 -11.17
CA TYR A 238 -8.28 -11.73 -12.36
C TYR A 238 -8.53 -12.56 -13.61
N VAL A 239 -9.41 -12.09 -14.49
CA VAL A 239 -9.77 -12.74 -15.76
C VAL A 239 -9.28 -11.88 -16.93
N PRO A 240 -8.24 -12.33 -17.67
CA PRO A 240 -7.73 -11.60 -18.83
C PRO A 240 -8.72 -11.56 -20.00
N TYR A 241 -8.76 -10.46 -20.75
CA TYR A 241 -9.62 -10.34 -21.93
C TYR A 241 -9.18 -11.27 -23.06
N VAL A 242 -7.88 -11.57 -23.17
CA VAL A 242 -7.37 -12.55 -24.15
C VAL A 242 -7.97 -13.94 -23.91
N PHE A 243 -8.17 -14.33 -22.65
CA PHE A 243 -8.82 -15.58 -22.29
C PHE A 243 -10.28 -15.60 -22.78
N MET A 244 -11.05 -14.55 -22.47
CA MET A 244 -12.45 -14.45 -22.91
C MET A 244 -12.57 -14.41 -24.44
N ALA A 245 -11.65 -13.73 -25.13
CA ALA A 245 -11.62 -13.68 -26.58
C ALA A 245 -11.33 -15.06 -27.19
N ALA A 246 -10.33 -15.77 -26.66
CA ALA A 246 -9.98 -17.12 -27.10
C ALA A 246 -11.12 -18.13 -26.83
N GLN A 247 -11.77 -18.04 -25.67
CA GLN A 247 -12.93 -18.86 -25.32
C GLN A 247 -14.08 -18.64 -26.31
N ARG A 248 -14.38 -17.38 -26.62
CA ARG A 248 -15.41 -17.02 -27.62
C ARG A 248 -15.06 -17.53 -29.01
N GLU A 249 -13.83 -17.33 -29.47
CA GLU A 249 -13.42 -17.78 -30.80
C GLU A 249 -13.43 -19.30 -30.92
N SER A 250 -13.01 -20.01 -29.86
CA SER A 250 -13.08 -21.47 -29.79
C SER A 250 -14.52 -21.98 -29.97
N MET A 251 -15.52 -21.31 -29.40
CA MET A 251 -16.93 -21.66 -29.60
C MET A 251 -17.39 -21.44 -31.04
N TYR A 252 -17.01 -20.30 -31.64
CA TYR A 252 -17.35 -20.03 -33.03
C TYR A 252 -16.70 -21.02 -33.99
N SER A 253 -15.42 -21.33 -33.78
CA SER A 253 -14.70 -22.35 -34.57
C SER A 253 -15.33 -23.73 -34.39
N PHE A 254 -15.71 -24.10 -33.16
CA PHE A 254 -16.39 -25.36 -32.89
C PHE A 254 -17.72 -25.47 -33.67
N PHE A 255 -18.58 -24.45 -33.56
CA PHE A 255 -19.86 -24.43 -34.27
C PHE A 255 -19.67 -24.46 -35.80
N GLN A 256 -18.71 -23.69 -36.32
CA GLN A 256 -18.41 -23.64 -37.74
C GLN A 256 -17.92 -25.00 -38.29
N GLN A 257 -17.12 -25.74 -37.52
CA GLN A 257 -16.57 -27.03 -37.94
C GLN A 257 -17.57 -28.18 -37.81
N ASN A 258 -18.38 -28.17 -36.75
CA ASN A 258 -19.22 -29.31 -36.39
C ASN A 258 -20.69 -29.11 -36.77
N GLY A 259 -21.13 -27.89 -37.05
CA GLY A 259 -22.51 -27.58 -37.40
C GLY A 259 -23.51 -27.64 -36.23
N TYR A 260 -23.03 -27.79 -34.99
CA TYR A 260 -23.88 -27.76 -33.79
C TYR A 260 -23.15 -27.19 -32.56
N LEU A 261 -23.92 -26.80 -31.55
CA LEU A 261 -23.44 -26.41 -30.22
C LEU A 261 -24.48 -26.78 -29.16
N GLU A 262 -24.11 -27.64 -28.21
CA GLU A 262 -24.96 -28.01 -27.08
C GLU A 262 -25.06 -26.88 -26.04
N HIS A 263 -26.24 -26.71 -25.46
CA HIS A 263 -26.48 -25.77 -24.37
C HIS A 263 -25.65 -26.10 -23.13
N ALA A 264 -25.41 -27.39 -22.84
CA ALA A 264 -24.56 -27.81 -21.72
C ALA A 264 -23.11 -27.33 -21.89
N ARG A 265 -22.51 -27.56 -23.06
CA ARG A 265 -21.16 -27.10 -23.40
C ARG A 265 -21.04 -25.58 -23.39
N ALA A 266 -22.06 -24.88 -23.86
CA ALA A 266 -22.10 -23.43 -23.81
C ALA A 266 -22.16 -22.91 -22.35
N ARG A 267 -22.89 -23.59 -21.45
CA ARG A 267 -22.95 -23.25 -20.02
C ARG A 267 -21.59 -23.43 -19.32
N GLU A 268 -20.83 -24.48 -19.64
CA GLU A 268 -19.47 -24.67 -19.11
C GLU A 268 -18.54 -23.50 -19.44
N LEU A 269 -18.75 -22.88 -20.61
CA LEU A 269 -18.02 -21.69 -21.04
C LEU A 269 -18.71 -20.38 -20.63
N GLN A 270 -19.65 -20.44 -19.70
CA GLN A 270 -20.38 -19.30 -19.12
C GLN A 270 -21.21 -18.51 -20.14
N VAL A 271 -21.66 -19.16 -21.22
CA VAL A 271 -22.59 -18.60 -22.19
C VAL A 271 -24.02 -19.01 -21.82
N THR A 272 -24.79 -18.08 -21.25
CA THR A 272 -26.16 -18.32 -20.78
C THR A 272 -27.18 -18.45 -21.91
N ARG A 273 -26.96 -17.78 -23.05
CA ARG A 273 -27.87 -17.80 -24.21
C ARG A 273 -27.11 -18.17 -25.49
N PRO A 274 -26.96 -19.48 -25.76
CA PRO A 274 -26.11 -19.97 -26.85
C PRO A 274 -26.60 -19.53 -28.23
N TYR A 275 -27.92 -19.54 -28.46
CA TYR A 275 -28.51 -19.07 -29.71
C TYR A 275 -28.24 -17.58 -29.96
N ASP A 276 -28.56 -16.69 -29.01
CA ASP A 276 -28.32 -15.25 -29.14
C ASP A 276 -26.82 -14.92 -29.34
N PHE A 277 -25.94 -15.71 -28.74
CA PHE A 277 -24.50 -15.60 -28.90
C PHE A 277 -24.06 -15.99 -30.32
N LEU A 278 -24.51 -17.14 -30.83
CA LEU A 278 -24.17 -17.64 -32.16
C LEU A 278 -24.79 -16.79 -33.26
N LYS A 279 -26.02 -16.31 -33.09
CA LYS A 279 -26.78 -15.50 -34.06
C LYS A 279 -26.02 -14.25 -34.53
N LYS A 280 -25.11 -13.72 -33.69
CA LYS A 280 -24.26 -12.56 -34.04
C LYS A 280 -23.31 -12.84 -35.20
N ARG A 281 -22.85 -14.08 -35.36
CA ARG A 281 -21.92 -14.51 -36.43
C ARG A 281 -22.59 -15.45 -37.43
N PHE A 282 -23.57 -16.22 -37.00
CA PHE A 282 -24.31 -17.21 -37.77
C PHE A 282 -25.81 -16.87 -37.72
N PRO A 283 -26.30 -15.90 -38.53
CA PRO A 283 -27.68 -15.42 -38.46
C PRO A 283 -28.71 -16.51 -38.77
N ASP A 284 -28.34 -17.48 -39.61
CA ASP A 284 -29.19 -18.58 -40.06
C ASP A 284 -29.16 -19.80 -39.12
N ALA A 285 -28.48 -19.71 -37.97
CA ALA A 285 -28.48 -20.78 -36.99
C ALA A 285 -29.91 -21.11 -36.51
N VAL A 286 -30.15 -22.38 -36.19
CA VAL A 286 -31.46 -22.91 -35.83
C VAL A 286 -31.45 -23.27 -34.36
N PRO A 287 -32.29 -22.62 -33.53
CA PRO A 287 -32.40 -22.97 -32.12
C PRO A 287 -33.21 -24.26 -31.94
N LEU A 288 -32.69 -25.18 -31.15
CA LEU A 288 -33.39 -26.38 -30.68
C LEU A 288 -33.58 -26.30 -29.15
N GLN A 289 -34.02 -27.39 -28.53
CA GLN A 289 -34.34 -27.42 -27.10
C GLN A 289 -33.05 -27.42 -26.25
N GLU A 290 -32.11 -28.32 -26.55
CA GLU A 290 -30.85 -28.45 -25.79
C GLU A 290 -29.60 -28.13 -26.63
N SER A 291 -29.77 -27.71 -27.88
CA SER A 291 -28.68 -27.35 -28.77
C SER A 291 -29.05 -26.29 -29.78
N VAL A 292 -28.06 -25.77 -30.48
CA VAL A 292 -28.21 -24.91 -31.65
C VAL A 292 -27.51 -25.61 -32.81
N VAL A 293 -28.13 -25.66 -33.99
CA VAL A 293 -27.52 -26.27 -35.19
C VAL A 293 -27.37 -25.27 -36.32
N SER A 294 -26.47 -25.56 -37.27
CA SER A 294 -26.27 -24.74 -38.46
C SER A 294 -27.39 -24.96 -39.47
N ARG A 295 -27.65 -23.95 -40.32
CA ARG A 295 -28.59 -24.08 -41.43
C ARG A 295 -28.18 -25.16 -42.40
N ASP A 296 -26.88 -25.31 -42.65
CA ASP A 296 -26.35 -26.32 -43.57
C ASP A 296 -26.69 -27.74 -43.09
N LEU A 297 -26.55 -28.01 -41.79
CA LEU A 297 -26.90 -29.31 -41.21
C LEU A 297 -28.42 -29.56 -41.30
N GLN A 298 -29.23 -28.53 -41.07
CA GLN A 298 -30.68 -28.62 -41.26
C GLN A 298 -31.06 -28.92 -42.72
N LEU A 299 -30.43 -28.24 -43.69
CA LEU A 299 -30.70 -28.43 -45.11
C LEU A 299 -30.24 -29.81 -45.61
N GLN A 300 -29.12 -30.31 -45.10
CA GLN A 300 -28.64 -31.66 -45.40
C GLN A 300 -29.64 -32.72 -44.91
N LEU A 301 -30.18 -32.55 -43.69
CA LEU A 301 -31.23 -33.40 -43.18
C LEU A 301 -32.49 -33.30 -44.06
N GLU A 302 -32.93 -32.09 -44.39
CA GLU A 302 -34.11 -31.86 -45.21
C GLU A 302 -34.00 -32.51 -46.59
N GLY A 303 -32.86 -32.34 -47.28
CA GLY A 303 -32.66 -32.94 -48.59
C GLY A 303 -32.70 -34.47 -48.56
N ALA A 304 -32.18 -35.08 -47.50
CA ALA A 304 -32.23 -36.53 -47.34
C ALA A 304 -33.65 -37.04 -47.04
N VAL A 305 -34.43 -36.29 -46.24
CA VAL A 305 -35.83 -36.60 -45.96
C VAL A 305 -36.69 -36.42 -47.21
N GLU A 306 -36.52 -35.33 -47.95
CA GLU A 306 -37.24 -35.06 -49.20
C GLU A 306 -36.97 -36.15 -50.24
N ALA A 307 -35.72 -36.60 -50.40
CA ALA A 307 -35.38 -37.72 -51.27
C ALA A 307 -36.07 -39.02 -50.83
N ALA A 308 -36.03 -39.34 -49.53
CA ALA A 308 -36.67 -40.54 -49.00
C ALA A 308 -38.20 -40.54 -49.22
N VAL A 309 -38.85 -39.38 -49.05
CA VAL A 309 -40.28 -39.20 -49.30
C VAL A 309 -40.61 -39.37 -50.79
N ASN A 310 -39.83 -38.75 -51.68
CA ASN A 310 -40.06 -38.83 -53.12
C ASN A 310 -39.84 -40.25 -53.69
N ASP A 311 -38.83 -40.96 -53.19
CA ASP A 311 -38.47 -42.31 -53.64
C ASP A 311 -39.25 -43.41 -52.90
N ALA A 312 -40.09 -43.05 -51.92
CA ALA A 312 -40.79 -43.96 -51.02
C ALA A 312 -39.84 -44.96 -50.31
N THR A 313 -38.70 -44.45 -49.82
CA THR A 313 -37.67 -45.23 -49.10
C THR A 313 -37.54 -44.79 -47.64
N PHE A 314 -36.70 -45.50 -46.88
CA PHE A 314 -36.39 -45.16 -45.49
C PHE A 314 -35.03 -44.49 -45.39
N VAL A 315 -34.92 -43.46 -44.55
CA VAL A 315 -33.66 -42.80 -44.22
C VAL A 315 -33.40 -42.89 -42.71
N ASP A 316 -32.22 -43.34 -42.34
CA ASP A 316 -31.76 -43.24 -40.95
C ASP A 316 -31.07 -41.89 -40.73
N VAL A 317 -31.84 -40.96 -40.16
CA VAL A 317 -31.38 -39.59 -39.90
C VAL A 317 -30.28 -39.50 -38.85
N ARG A 318 -30.08 -40.53 -38.01
CA ARG A 318 -28.97 -40.58 -37.05
C ARG A 318 -27.61 -40.73 -37.71
N LEU A 319 -27.56 -41.28 -38.93
CA LEU A 319 -26.31 -41.38 -39.70
C LEU A 319 -25.89 -40.02 -40.29
N LEU A 320 -26.81 -39.06 -40.36
CA LEU A 320 -26.58 -37.72 -40.90
C LEU A 320 -26.34 -36.67 -39.82
N LEU A 321 -26.81 -36.93 -38.60
CA LEU A 321 -26.76 -35.99 -37.49
C LEU A 321 -25.65 -36.34 -36.50
N PRO A 322 -25.02 -35.33 -35.86
CA PRO A 322 -24.08 -35.57 -34.78
C PRO A 322 -24.71 -36.40 -33.65
N SER A 323 -23.98 -37.41 -33.15
CA SER A 323 -24.43 -38.27 -32.05
C SER A 323 -24.69 -37.51 -30.73
N ALA A 324 -24.10 -36.32 -30.59
CA ALA A 324 -24.32 -35.41 -29.47
C ALA A 324 -25.74 -34.82 -29.41
N LEU A 325 -26.49 -34.82 -30.52
CA LEU A 325 -27.86 -34.29 -30.54
C LEU A 325 -28.81 -35.23 -29.79
N GLN A 326 -29.54 -34.67 -28.82
CA GLN A 326 -30.53 -35.40 -28.03
C GLN A 326 -31.75 -35.78 -28.89
N ALA A 327 -32.46 -36.84 -28.49
CA ALA A 327 -33.64 -37.32 -29.22
C ALA A 327 -34.72 -36.23 -29.43
N GLY A 328 -34.92 -35.35 -28.44
CA GLY A 328 -35.87 -34.24 -28.54
C GLY A 328 -35.47 -33.22 -29.60
N ASP A 329 -34.17 -32.91 -29.72
CA ASP A 329 -33.65 -31.99 -30.73
C ASP A 329 -33.74 -32.57 -32.15
N VAL A 330 -33.51 -33.89 -32.30
CA VAL A 330 -33.71 -34.60 -33.58
C VAL A 330 -35.18 -34.56 -34.01
N ALA A 331 -36.11 -34.85 -33.08
CA ALA A 331 -37.54 -34.78 -33.37
C ALA A 331 -37.98 -33.35 -33.74
N MET A 332 -37.43 -32.34 -33.08
CA MET A 332 -37.70 -30.93 -33.40
C MET A 332 -37.20 -30.56 -34.80
N LEU A 333 -36.02 -31.01 -35.20
CA LEU A 333 -35.51 -30.79 -36.56
C LEU A 333 -36.39 -31.44 -37.64
N LEU A 334 -36.83 -32.68 -37.42
CA LEU A 334 -37.73 -33.37 -38.35
C LEU A 334 -39.10 -32.68 -38.44
N ALA A 335 -39.62 -32.17 -37.32
CA ALA A 335 -40.87 -31.41 -37.31
C ALA A 335 -40.79 -30.09 -38.10
N MET A 336 -39.58 -29.55 -38.33
CA MET A 336 -39.37 -28.35 -39.16
C MET A 336 -39.28 -28.65 -40.67
N SER A 337 -39.40 -29.93 -41.08
CA SER A 337 -39.29 -30.37 -42.47
C SER A 337 -40.58 -30.11 -43.27
N PRO A 338 -40.55 -29.25 -44.31
CA PRO A 338 -41.71 -29.05 -45.19
C PRO A 338 -42.05 -30.29 -46.02
N ALA A 339 -41.10 -31.17 -46.34
CA ALA A 339 -41.39 -32.41 -47.06
C ALA A 339 -42.34 -33.33 -46.28
N LEU A 340 -42.14 -33.42 -44.97
CA LEU A 340 -42.99 -34.21 -44.07
C LEU A 340 -44.36 -33.59 -43.85
N GLU A 341 -44.43 -32.25 -43.77
CA GLU A 341 -45.69 -31.53 -43.66
C GLU A 341 -46.58 -31.72 -44.92
N LYS A 342 -45.98 -31.67 -46.12
CA LYS A 342 -46.69 -31.88 -47.40
C LYS A 342 -47.20 -33.31 -47.58
N ALA A 343 -46.51 -34.30 -47.01
CA ALA A 343 -46.93 -35.70 -47.05
C ALA A 343 -48.19 -35.97 -46.20
N GLY A 344 -48.75 -34.95 -45.52
CA GLY A 344 -49.99 -35.06 -44.75
C GLY A 344 -49.82 -35.81 -43.44
N HIS A 345 -48.58 -36.04 -43.03
CA HIS A 345 -48.25 -36.79 -41.85
C HIS A 345 -48.07 -35.86 -40.65
N VAL A 346 -48.87 -36.11 -39.60
CA VAL A 346 -48.73 -35.42 -38.32
C VAL A 346 -47.34 -35.74 -37.79
N SER A 347 -46.53 -34.70 -37.57
CA SER A 347 -45.13 -34.68 -37.15
C SER A 347 -44.86 -35.47 -35.86
N LYS A 348 -45.06 -36.78 -35.89
CA LYS A 348 -44.70 -37.72 -34.85
C LYS A 348 -43.52 -38.49 -35.41
N ALA A 349 -42.32 -37.93 -35.23
CA ALA A 349 -41.11 -38.72 -35.36
C ALA A 349 -41.22 -39.86 -34.33
N TYR A 350 -41.39 -41.09 -34.80
CA TYR A 350 -41.45 -42.25 -33.91
C TYR A 350 -40.03 -42.74 -33.73
N GLN A 351 -39.48 -42.55 -32.53
CA GLN A 351 -38.24 -43.21 -32.14
C GLN A 351 -38.55 -44.69 -31.89
N ILE A 352 -38.05 -45.56 -32.77
CA ILE A 352 -38.10 -47.01 -32.60
C ILE A 352 -36.67 -47.46 -32.31
N ALA A 353 -36.39 -47.76 -31.03
CA ALA A 353 -35.03 -48.02 -30.54
C ALA A 353 -34.05 -46.84 -30.81
N GLU A 354 -32.99 -47.04 -31.61
CA GLU A 354 -32.06 -45.97 -32.00
C GLU A 354 -32.43 -45.28 -33.33
N CYS A 355 -33.44 -45.78 -34.05
CA CYS A 355 -33.83 -45.28 -35.36
C CYS A 355 -35.06 -44.35 -35.26
N TYR A 356 -35.11 -43.32 -36.11
CA TYR A 356 -36.28 -42.45 -36.24
C TYR A 356 -37.02 -42.81 -37.51
N ALA A 357 -38.24 -43.30 -37.37
CA ALA A 357 -39.15 -43.47 -38.48
C ALA A 357 -40.01 -42.22 -38.59
N VAL A 358 -40.08 -41.66 -39.80
CA VAL A 358 -41.09 -40.66 -40.10
C VAL A 358 -42.22 -41.37 -40.83
N SER A 359 -43.36 -41.47 -40.15
CA SER A 359 -44.61 -41.90 -40.77
C SER A 359 -45.33 -40.70 -41.27
#